data_AF-A0A7Y7UK75-F1
#
_entry.id   AF-A0A7Y7UK75-F1
#
_cell.length_a   1.000
_cell.length_b   1.000
_cell.length_c   1.000
_cell.angle_alpha   90.00
_cell.angle_beta   90.00
_cell.angle_gamma   90.00
#
_symmetry.space_group_name_H-M   'P 1'
#
loop_
_entity.id
_entity.type
_entity.pdbx_description
1 polymer ?
#
loop_
_entity_poly.entity_id
_entity_poly.type
_entity_poly.pdbx_seq_one_letter_code
_entity_poly.pdbx_strand_id
1 'polypeptide(L)'
;MENNIIELFKKRNNQVISIYQVSKNYINKSDEIFKEFFELKRKDFGENSFKIGLKDKINTYKKIHNEIDFIFNICEKNKKLTINPRYLYLKDSILEKSSKIGNRIEIYNKIKKEYKLYKKIANFSIIGFFYE
;
A
#
# COMPACT_ATOMS: atom_id res chain seq x y z
N MET A 1 10.99 -8.44 7.44
CA MET A 1 10.45 -8.27 6.08
C MET A 1 9.11 -7.51 6.09
N GLU A 2 8.13 -7.92 6.89
CA GLU A 2 6.82 -7.26 6.99
C GLU A 2 6.91 -5.78 7.36
N ASN A 3 7.73 -5.42 8.36
CA ASN A 3 7.95 -4.03 8.76
C ASN A 3 8.45 -3.15 7.62
N ASN A 4 9.30 -3.69 6.72
CA ASN A 4 9.78 -2.94 5.56
C ASN A 4 8.65 -2.65 4.57
N ILE A 5 7.72 -3.60 4.39
CA ILE A 5 6.54 -3.42 3.54
C ILE A 5 5.61 -2.35 4.15
N ILE A 6 5.36 -2.43 5.46
CA ILE A 6 4.57 -1.45 6.20
C ILE A 6 5.18 -0.05 6.09
N GLU A 7 6.50 0.09 6.26
CA GLU A 7 7.18 1.37 6.12
C GLU A 7 7.08 1.95 4.70
N LEU A 8 7.13 1.11 3.67
CA LEU A 8 6.91 1.55 2.29
C LEU A 8 5.49 2.08 2.09
N PHE A 9 4.47 1.38 2.63
CA PHE A 9 3.08 1.86 2.61
C PHE A 9 2.95 3.22 3.29
N LYS A 10 3.51 3.40 4.50
CA LYS A 10 3.47 4.68 5.22
C LYS A 10 4.10 5.81 4.40
N LYS A 11 5.31 5.59 3.87
CA LYS A 11 6.02 6.58 3.05
C LYS A 11 5.19 7.00 1.84
N ARG A 12 4.62 6.04 1.11
CA ARG A 12 3.75 6.30 -0.04
C ARG A 12 2.49 7.07 0.37
N ASN A 13 1.74 6.56 1.35
CA ASN A 13 0.45 7.12 1.77
C ASN A 13 0.61 8.55 2.32
N ASN A 14 1.75 8.88 2.94
CA ASN A 14 2.02 10.23 3.39
C ASN A 14 2.18 11.24 2.24
N GLN A 15 2.72 10.82 1.10
CA GLN A 15 2.90 11.70 -0.06
C GLN A 15 1.58 12.05 -0.77
N VAL A 16 0.53 11.25 -0.58
CA VAL A 16 -0.81 11.55 -1.15
C VAL A 16 -1.40 12.83 -0.56
N ILE A 17 -1.02 13.21 0.67
CA ILE A 17 -1.39 14.52 1.24
C ILE A 17 -0.80 15.66 0.39
N SER A 18 0.41 15.49 -0.10
CA SER A 18 1.04 16.48 -0.97
C SER A 18 0.31 16.59 -2.31
N ILE A 19 -0.23 15.48 -2.84
CA ILE A 19 -1.09 15.50 -4.03
C ILE A 19 -2.32 16.36 -3.76
N TYR A 20 -3.03 16.16 -2.64
CA TYR A 20 -4.17 17.00 -2.25
C TYR A 20 -3.83 18.49 -2.25
N GLN A 21 -2.70 18.87 -1.64
CA GLN A 21 -2.30 20.28 -1.56
C GLN A 21 -1.99 20.89 -2.94
N VAL A 22 -1.41 20.11 -3.84
CA VAL A 22 -1.08 20.57 -5.19
C VAL A 22 -2.33 20.58 -6.08
N SER A 23 -3.28 19.67 -5.86
CA SER A 23 -4.48 19.51 -6.70
C SER A 23 -5.66 20.37 -6.28
N LYS A 24 -5.73 20.84 -5.03
CA LYS A 24 -6.93 21.50 -4.47
C LYS A 24 -7.42 22.73 -5.25
N ASN A 25 -6.50 23.47 -5.86
CA ASN A 25 -6.83 24.67 -6.65
C ASN A 25 -7.21 24.34 -8.11
N TYR A 26 -7.03 23.09 -8.53
CA TYR A 26 -7.31 22.62 -9.90
C TYR A 26 -8.55 21.74 -9.97
N ILE A 27 -8.94 21.11 -8.87
CA ILE A 27 -10.02 20.14 -8.84
C ILE A 27 -11.16 20.65 -7.96
N ASN A 28 -12.34 20.77 -8.55
CA ASN A 28 -13.57 21.10 -7.80
C ASN A 28 -13.91 19.96 -6.84
N LYS A 29 -14.42 20.29 -5.65
CA LYS A 29 -14.81 19.29 -4.62
C LYS A 29 -13.63 18.40 -4.19
N SER A 30 -12.42 18.95 -4.15
CA SER A 30 -11.22 18.22 -3.70
C SER A 30 -11.39 17.55 -2.34
N ASP A 31 -12.10 18.18 -1.41
CA ASP A 31 -12.36 17.59 -0.08
C ASP A 31 -13.23 16.33 -0.16
N GLU A 32 -14.24 16.30 -1.05
CA GLU A 32 -15.09 15.13 -1.28
C GLU A 32 -14.28 13.99 -1.89
N ILE A 33 -13.42 14.30 -2.86
CA ILE A 33 -12.60 13.32 -3.59
C ILE A 33 -11.59 12.63 -2.67
N PHE A 34 -11.02 13.35 -1.70
CA PHE A 34 -10.00 12.81 -0.79
C PHE A 34 -10.57 12.29 0.52
N LYS A 35 -11.89 12.40 0.75
CA LYS A 35 -12.54 12.05 2.01
C LYS A 35 -12.26 10.60 2.42
N GLU A 36 -12.54 9.65 1.53
CA GLU A 36 -12.34 8.22 1.80
C GLU A 36 -10.87 7.91 2.07
N PHE A 37 -9.96 8.50 1.29
CA PHE A 37 -8.52 8.37 1.53
C PHE A 37 -8.12 8.82 2.94
N PHE A 38 -8.64 9.97 3.41
CA PHE A 38 -8.34 10.45 4.76
C PHE A 38 -8.95 9.58 5.86
N GLU A 39 -10.15 9.03 5.65
CA GLU A 39 -10.78 8.09 6.57
C GLU A 39 -9.97 6.78 6.68
N LEU A 40 -9.56 6.21 5.55
CA LEU A 40 -8.68 5.04 5.52
C LEU A 40 -7.31 5.31 6.14
N LYS A 41 -6.76 6.52 5.98
CA LYS A 41 -5.51 6.92 6.62
C LYS A 41 -5.65 6.99 8.15
N ARG A 42 -6.75 7.51 8.67
CA ARG A 42 -7.04 7.50 10.11
C ARG A 42 -7.14 6.06 10.64
N LYS A 43 -7.77 5.18 9.87
CA LYS A 43 -7.84 3.76 10.20
C LYS A 43 -6.46 3.10 10.25
N ASP A 44 -5.60 3.30 9.24
CA ASP A 44 -4.22 2.79 9.23
C ASP A 44 -3.42 3.33 10.43
N PHE A 45 -3.59 4.60 10.80
CA PHE A 45 -2.97 5.16 12.00
C PHE A 45 -3.40 4.43 13.27
N GLY A 46 -4.71 4.18 13.44
CA GLY A 46 -5.23 3.36 14.55
C GLY A 46 -4.65 1.95 14.58
N GLU A 47 -4.60 1.27 13.44
CA GLU A 47 -4.04 -0.08 13.30
C GLU A 47 -2.53 -0.12 13.64
N ASN A 48 -1.80 0.98 13.41
CA ASN A 48 -0.40 1.10 13.80
C ASN A 48 -0.22 1.20 15.32
N SER A 49 -1.11 1.89 16.03
CA SER A 49 -1.07 2.02 17.49
C SER A 49 -1.21 0.68 18.22
N PHE A 50 -1.96 -0.28 17.65
CA PHE A 50 -2.15 -1.61 18.20
C PHE A 50 -1.09 -2.65 17.80
N LYS A 51 0.03 -2.22 17.16
CA LYS A 51 1.09 -3.11 16.64
C LYS A 51 0.57 -4.24 15.75
N ILE A 52 -0.52 -4.00 15.03
CA ILE A 52 -1.16 -4.98 14.15
C ILE A 52 -0.21 -5.32 12.98
N GLY A 53 -0.09 -6.61 12.66
CA GLY A 53 0.82 -7.15 11.65
C GLY A 53 0.39 -6.87 10.21
N LEU A 54 1.25 -7.21 9.24
CA LEU A 54 0.99 -6.95 7.81
C LEU A 54 -0.27 -7.66 7.32
N LYS A 55 -0.53 -8.88 7.81
CA LYS A 55 -1.68 -9.70 7.41
C LYS A 55 -3.00 -8.98 7.63
N ASP A 56 -3.14 -8.26 8.73
CA ASP A 56 -4.40 -7.63 9.11
C ASP A 56 -4.55 -6.26 8.45
N LYS A 57 -3.43 -5.56 8.22
CA LYS A 57 -3.38 -4.26 7.51
C LYS A 57 -3.58 -4.36 6.00
N ILE A 58 -3.38 -5.55 5.42
CA ILE A 58 -3.38 -5.72 3.96
C ILE A 58 -4.70 -5.27 3.31
N ASN A 59 -5.82 -5.45 4.00
CA ASN A 59 -7.13 -5.03 3.49
C ASN A 59 -7.25 -3.51 3.46
N THR A 60 -6.84 -2.84 4.53
CA THR A 60 -6.79 -1.37 4.60
C THR A 60 -5.84 -0.82 3.52
N TYR A 61 -4.66 -1.44 3.34
CA TYR A 61 -3.71 -1.04 2.30
C TYR A 61 -4.20 -1.23 0.86
N LYS A 62 -4.96 -2.29 0.58
CA LYS A 62 -5.62 -2.48 -0.72
C LYS A 62 -6.64 -1.38 -0.99
N LYS A 63 -7.49 -1.06 0.00
CA LYS A 63 -8.45 0.05 -0.14
C LYS A 63 -7.75 1.37 -0.39
N ILE A 64 -6.70 1.68 0.37
CA ILE A 64 -5.90 2.90 0.15
C ILE A 64 -5.31 2.92 -1.26
N HIS A 65 -4.82 1.79 -1.77
CA HIS A 65 -4.29 1.74 -3.13
C HIS A 65 -5.35 2.07 -4.18
N ASN A 66 -6.54 1.47 -4.07
CA ASN A 66 -7.65 1.76 -4.98
C ASN A 66 -8.06 3.25 -4.92
N GLU A 67 -8.07 3.85 -3.73
CA GLU A 67 -8.35 5.28 -3.59
C GLU A 67 -7.27 6.17 -4.21
N ILE A 68 -5.99 5.78 -4.11
CA ILE A 68 -4.92 6.50 -4.81
C ILE A 68 -5.14 6.45 -6.32
N ASP A 69 -5.52 5.31 -6.87
CA ASP A 69 -5.79 5.16 -8.30
C ASP A 69 -7.00 6.00 -8.73
N PHE A 70 -8.06 6.01 -7.93
CA PHE A 70 -9.22 6.89 -8.13
C PHE A 70 -8.84 8.38 -8.15
N ILE A 71 -8.08 8.82 -7.15
CA ILE A 71 -7.57 10.20 -7.04
C ILE A 71 -6.75 10.58 -8.28
N PHE A 72 -5.83 9.71 -8.69
CA PHE A 72 -5.03 9.93 -9.90
C PHE A 72 -5.90 10.03 -11.14
N ASN A 73 -6.87 9.13 -11.33
CA ASN A 73 -7.78 9.18 -12.47
C ASN A 73 -8.56 10.50 -12.55
N ILE A 74 -8.89 11.12 -11.42
CA ILE A 74 -9.53 12.44 -11.42
C ILE A 74 -8.51 13.54 -11.73
N CYS A 75 -7.33 13.50 -11.12
CA CYS A 75 -6.28 14.49 -11.36
C CYS A 75 -5.86 14.53 -12.83
N GLU A 76 -5.76 13.37 -13.48
CA GLU A 76 -5.37 13.24 -14.90
C GLU A 76 -6.37 13.87 -15.87
N LYS A 77 -7.62 14.07 -15.46
CA LYS A 77 -8.63 14.77 -16.29
C LYS A 77 -8.35 16.28 -16.38
N ASN A 78 -7.55 16.85 -15.48
CA ASN A 78 -7.22 18.28 -15.49
C ASN A 78 -5.88 18.54 -16.19
N LYS A 79 -5.95 19.06 -17.43
CA LYS A 79 -4.76 19.37 -18.25
C LYS A 79 -3.77 20.34 -17.59
N LYS A 80 -4.22 21.28 -16.76
CA LYS A 80 -3.33 22.25 -16.09
C LYS A 80 -2.57 21.60 -14.93
N LEU A 81 -3.19 20.63 -14.26
CA LEU A 81 -2.55 19.87 -13.19
C LEU A 81 -1.54 18.87 -13.73
N THR A 82 -1.84 18.19 -14.85
CA THR A 82 -0.95 17.16 -15.42
C THR A 82 0.35 17.73 -15.97
N ILE A 83 0.40 19.01 -16.33
CA ILE A 83 1.65 19.69 -16.72
C ILE A 83 2.37 20.36 -15.53
N ASN A 84 1.79 20.33 -14.33
CA ASN A 84 2.40 20.94 -13.15
C ASN A 84 3.62 20.11 -12.70
N PRO A 85 4.84 20.68 -12.66
CA PRO A 85 6.06 19.92 -12.32
C PRO A 85 6.02 19.28 -10.92
N ARG A 86 5.39 19.95 -9.94
CA ARG A 86 5.26 19.41 -8.58
C ARG A 86 4.32 18.22 -8.54
N TYR A 87 3.22 18.28 -9.30
CA TYR A 87 2.29 17.16 -9.41
C TYR A 87 2.96 15.96 -10.07
N LEU A 88 3.63 16.16 -11.20
CA LEU A 88 4.36 15.11 -11.93
C LEU A 88 5.39 14.42 -11.03
N TYR A 89 6.24 15.19 -10.35
CA TYR A 89 7.23 14.65 -9.42
C TYR A 89 6.59 13.80 -8.32
N LEU A 90 5.50 14.28 -7.70
CA LEU A 90 4.81 13.55 -6.65
C LEU A 90 4.16 12.27 -7.18
N LYS A 91 3.52 12.33 -8.35
CA LYS A 91 2.91 11.18 -9.03
C LYS A 91 3.96 10.11 -9.30
N ASP A 92 5.06 10.45 -9.94
CA ASP A 92 6.14 9.50 -10.27
C ASP A 92 6.72 8.86 -9.00
N SER A 93 6.99 9.68 -7.99
CA SER A 93 7.48 9.21 -6.68
C SER A 93 6.51 8.24 -5.98
N ILE A 94 5.19 8.45 -6.12
CA ILE A 94 4.17 7.55 -5.55
C ILE A 94 4.09 6.26 -6.36
N LEU A 95 4.11 6.34 -7.69
CA LEU A 95 4.09 5.17 -8.59
C LEU A 95 5.31 4.27 -8.36
N GLU A 96 6.50 4.86 -8.24
CA GLU A 96 7.74 4.14 -7.93
C GLU A 96 7.61 3.37 -6.60
N LYS A 97 7.03 4.00 -5.56
CA LYS A 97 6.80 3.33 -4.28
C LYS A 97 5.75 2.24 -4.37
N SER A 98 4.66 2.46 -5.10
CA SER A 98 3.64 1.44 -5.35
C SER A 98 4.23 0.21 -6.04
N SER A 99 5.08 0.39 -7.04
CA SER A 99 5.80 -0.71 -7.71
C SER A 99 6.70 -1.46 -6.73
N LYS A 100 7.51 -0.73 -5.94
CA LYS A 100 8.36 -1.32 -4.90
C LYS A 100 7.58 -2.14 -3.87
N ILE A 101 6.40 -1.65 -3.46
CA ILE A 101 5.51 -2.37 -2.54
C ILE A 101 5.02 -3.68 -3.18
N GLY A 102 4.53 -3.62 -4.43
CA GLY A 102 4.08 -4.81 -5.17
C GLY A 102 5.15 -5.89 -5.22
N ASN A 103 6.36 -5.54 -5.64
CA ASN A 103 7.49 -6.46 -5.71
C ASN A 103 7.82 -7.08 -4.33
N ARG A 104 7.77 -6.30 -3.25
CA ARG A 104 8.06 -6.81 -1.91
C ARG A 104 6.98 -7.76 -1.40
N ILE A 105 5.71 -7.49 -1.71
CA ILE A 105 4.59 -8.38 -1.38
C ILE A 105 4.71 -9.71 -2.13
N GLU A 106 5.09 -9.67 -3.40
CA GLU A 106 5.30 -10.87 -4.21
C GLU A 106 6.39 -11.77 -3.61
N ILE A 107 7.57 -11.20 -3.31
CA ILE A 107 8.66 -11.93 -2.66
C ILE A 107 8.22 -12.50 -1.31
N TYR A 108 7.50 -11.71 -0.50
CA TYR A 108 6.99 -12.15 0.80
C TYR A 108 6.06 -13.37 0.65
N ASN A 109 5.15 -13.35 -0.33
CA ASN A 109 4.24 -14.45 -0.59
C ASN A 109 4.98 -15.70 -1.07
N LYS A 110 6.02 -15.55 -1.89
CA LYS A 110 6.87 -16.66 -2.35
C LYS A 110 7.56 -17.36 -1.16
N ILE A 111 8.25 -16.60 -0.32
CA ILE A 111 8.93 -17.12 0.88
C ILE A 111 7.92 -17.82 1.81
N LYS A 112 6.74 -17.24 2.00
CA LYS A 112 5.69 -17.84 2.84
C LYS A 112 5.20 -19.18 2.29
N LYS A 113 5.11 -19.31 0.96
CA LYS A 113 4.73 -20.57 0.30
C LYS A 113 5.82 -21.64 0.46
N GLU A 114 7.08 -21.27 0.25
CA GLU A 114 8.24 -22.15 0.46
C GLU A 114 8.32 -22.64 1.90
N TYR A 115 8.15 -21.74 2.87
CA TYR A 115 8.15 -22.10 4.30
C TYR A 115 7.02 -23.06 4.66
N LYS A 116 5.81 -22.84 4.10
CA LYS A 116 4.68 -23.77 4.30
C LYS A 116 4.98 -25.16 3.73
N LEU A 117 5.63 -25.23 2.56
CA LEU A 117 6.03 -26.49 1.95
C LEU A 117 7.06 -27.21 2.82
N TYR A 118 8.10 -26.50 3.25
CA TYR A 118 9.13 -27.03 4.15
C TYR A 118 8.51 -27.59 5.44
N LYS A 119 7.64 -26.83 6.10
CA LYS A 119 6.95 -27.27 7.32
C LYS A 119 6.10 -28.53 7.09
N LYS A 120 5.43 -28.62 5.94
CA LYS A 120 4.66 -29.82 5.56
C LYS A 120 5.58 -31.03 5.44
N ILE A 121 6.70 -30.91 4.71
CA ILE A 121 7.70 -31.98 4.56
C ILE A 121 8.25 -32.40 5.92
N ALA A 122 8.69 -31.44 6.75
CA ALA A 122 9.23 -31.72 8.08
C ALA A 122 8.24 -32.49 8.96
N ASN A 123 6.95 -32.11 8.94
CA ASN A 123 5.92 -32.84 9.68
C ASN A 123 5.71 -34.28 9.15
N PHE A 124 5.76 -34.50 7.84
CA PHE A 124 5.72 -35.85 7.27
C PHE A 124 6.94 -36.68 7.67
N SER A 125 8.13 -36.09 7.67
CA SER A 125 9.37 -36.75 8.08
C SER A 125 9.33 -37.14 9.56
N ILE A 126 8.82 -36.28 10.44
CA ILE A 126 8.65 -36.57 11.87
C ILE A 126 7.66 -37.72 12.06
N ILE A 127 6.50 -37.69 11.39
CA ILE A 127 5.51 -38.78 11.48
C ILE A 127 6.12 -40.09 10.97
N GLY A 128 6.84 -40.08 9.84
CA GLY A 128 7.54 -41.26 9.33
C GLY A 128 8.52 -41.86 10.34
N PHE A 129 9.24 -41.01 11.09
CA PHE A 129 10.17 -41.43 12.14
C PHE A 129 9.50 -42.04 13.39
N PHE A 130 8.20 -41.78 13.62
CA PHE A 130 7.43 -42.34 14.74
C PHE A 130 6.67 -43.63 14.38
N TYR A 131 6.66 -44.02 13.10
CA TYR A 131 5.99 -45.22 12.58
C TYR A 131 6.96 -46.31 12.09
N GLU A 132 8.27 -46.13 12.31
CA GLU A 132 9.31 -47.19 12.33
C GLU A 132 9.55 -47.66 13.76
#